data_AF-A0A5E6N6U2-F1
#
_entry.id   AF-A0A5E6N6U2-F1
#
_cell.length_a   1.000
_cell.length_b   1.000
_cell.length_c   1.000
_cell.angle_alpha   90.00
_cell.angle_beta   90.00
_cell.angle_gamma   90.00
#
_symmetry.space_group_name_H-M   'P 1'
#
loop_
_entity.id
_entity.type
_entity.pdbx_description
1 polymer ?
#
loop_
_entity_poly.entity_id
_entity_poly.type
_entity_poly.pdbx_seq_one_letter_code
_entity_poly.pdbx_strand_id
1 'polypeptide(L)'
;MRSRGGVTLKPGDGIIHSWLNRMLLPDTVGTGGDSHTRFPIGISFPAGSGLVAFGASIGVLPLDMPESVLVRFSGTMQTGITLRDLVNAIPYVAIQQGLLTVEKTNKKNIFSGRILEIEGLGDLKIEQAFELTDASAERSSNGCTIKLNQAPVAEYLQSNIALLSSMIEMDYEDKKTIARRIQTMQKWLDAPELLTADDNAEYAATIEINLMTLKNPSLLAQMTPMM
;
A
#
# COMPACT_ATOMS: atom_id res chain seq x y z
N MET A 1 7.39 -18.31 28.94
CA MET A 1 7.72 -18.02 27.53
C MET A 1 8.40 -16.66 27.45
N ARG A 2 9.53 -16.53 26.73
CA ARG A 2 10.08 -15.20 26.42
C ARG A 2 9.17 -14.56 25.37
N SER A 3 8.32 -13.64 25.80
CA SER A 3 7.51 -12.81 24.90
C SER A 3 8.45 -11.93 24.06
N ARG A 4 8.31 -11.99 22.73
CA ARG A 4 9.08 -11.16 21.78
C ARG A 4 8.42 -9.80 21.51
N GLY A 5 7.40 -9.45 22.27
CA GLY A 5 6.68 -8.19 22.11
C GLY A 5 5.81 -8.09 20.85
N GLY A 6 5.40 -9.24 20.30
CA GLY A 6 4.57 -9.32 19.09
C GLY A 6 3.08 -9.42 19.42
N VAL A 7 2.23 -9.01 18.48
CA VAL A 7 0.77 -9.15 18.55
C VAL A 7 0.35 -10.36 17.72
N THR A 8 -0.40 -11.28 18.32
CA THR A 8 -0.87 -12.52 17.67
C THR A 8 -2.37 -12.42 17.41
N LEU A 9 -2.80 -12.61 16.16
CA LEU A 9 -4.21 -12.79 15.81
C LEU A 9 -4.67 -14.23 16.04
N LYS A 10 -5.98 -14.45 16.11
CA LYS A 10 -6.61 -15.74 16.36
C LYS A 10 -7.13 -16.35 15.04
N PRO A 11 -7.12 -17.69 14.89
CA PRO A 11 -7.80 -18.35 13.77
C PRO A 11 -9.27 -17.93 13.71
N GLY A 12 -9.72 -17.45 12.54
CA GLY A 12 -11.07 -16.92 12.34
C GLY A 12 -11.15 -15.39 12.25
N ASP A 13 -10.09 -14.65 12.65
CA ASP A 13 -10.06 -13.18 12.58
C ASP A 13 -10.02 -12.65 11.13
N GLY A 14 -9.53 -13.46 10.19
CA GLY A 14 -9.53 -13.16 8.75
C GLY A 14 -8.15 -12.91 8.16
N ILE A 15 -8.10 -12.05 7.14
CA ILE A 15 -6.91 -11.81 6.31
C ILE A 15 -5.96 -10.85 7.01
N ILE A 16 -4.66 -11.14 6.97
CA ILE A 16 -3.60 -10.36 7.63
C ILE A 16 -3.68 -8.85 7.35
N HIS A 17 -3.82 -8.44 6.08
CA HIS A 17 -3.75 -7.02 5.70
C HIS A 17 -4.97 -6.22 6.17
N SER A 18 -6.13 -6.86 6.32
CA SER A 18 -7.32 -6.25 6.92
C SER A 18 -7.13 -5.84 8.39
N TRP A 19 -6.16 -6.45 9.06
CA TRP A 19 -5.77 -6.14 10.45
C TRP A 19 -4.50 -5.30 10.51
N LEU A 20 -3.46 -5.70 9.78
CA LEU A 20 -2.17 -5.02 9.77
C LEU A 20 -2.30 -3.55 9.34
N ASN A 21 -3.11 -3.27 8.30
CA ASN A 21 -3.31 -1.91 7.82
C ASN A 21 -3.92 -0.99 8.90
N ARG A 22 -4.71 -1.57 9.81
CA ARG A 22 -5.29 -0.85 10.96
C ARG A 22 -4.30 -0.62 12.11
N MET A 23 -3.06 -1.09 11.99
CA MET A 23 -2.01 -0.94 13.00
C MET A 23 -0.86 -0.04 12.52
N LEU A 24 -0.98 0.56 11.33
CA LEU A 24 0.04 1.38 10.71
C LEU A 24 0.09 2.80 11.29
N LEU A 25 1.20 3.49 11.04
CA LEU A 25 1.33 4.93 11.20
C LEU A 25 1.64 5.56 9.84
N PRO A 26 1.09 6.74 9.54
CA PRO A 26 1.44 7.50 8.35
C PRO A 26 2.95 7.75 8.28
N ASP A 27 3.49 7.82 7.07
CA ASP A 27 4.88 8.18 6.75
C ASP A 27 5.95 7.33 7.45
N THR A 28 5.59 6.11 7.87
CA THR A 28 6.54 5.13 8.39
C THR A 28 6.85 4.05 7.37
N VAL A 29 8.02 3.44 7.53
CA VAL A 29 8.50 2.34 6.68
C VAL A 29 8.31 1.02 7.40
N GLY A 30 7.91 -0.02 6.68
CA GLY A 30 7.87 -1.38 7.22
C GLY A 30 8.11 -2.49 6.20
N THR A 31 7.88 -3.72 6.63
CA THR A 31 8.05 -4.94 5.84
C THR A 31 7.08 -6.02 6.33
N GLY A 32 6.97 -7.10 5.57
CA GLY A 32 6.18 -8.27 5.93
C GLY A 32 6.59 -9.50 5.12
N GLY A 33 6.31 -10.68 5.69
CA GLY A 33 6.59 -11.99 5.09
C GLY A 33 5.58 -12.43 4.03
N ASP A 34 4.92 -11.46 3.39
CA ASP A 34 3.85 -11.66 2.44
C ASP A 34 3.96 -10.60 1.33
N SER A 35 3.88 -11.01 0.06
CA SER A 35 4.09 -10.15 -1.11
C SER A 35 3.09 -9.00 -1.23
N HIS A 36 1.93 -9.14 -0.59
CA HIS A 36 0.84 -8.17 -0.58
C HIS A 36 0.88 -7.28 0.67
N THR A 37 1.97 -7.31 1.43
CA THR A 37 2.27 -6.30 2.46
C THR A 37 2.57 -4.97 1.76
N ARG A 38 1.52 -4.25 1.36
CA ARG A 38 1.54 -3.00 0.58
C ARG A 38 0.77 -1.91 1.33
N PHE A 39 1.45 -1.24 2.25
CA PHE A 39 0.83 -0.31 3.17
C PHE A 39 0.07 0.80 2.43
N PRO A 40 -1.22 1.05 2.76
CA PRO A 40 -1.99 2.15 2.18
C PRO A 40 -1.65 3.51 2.81
N ILE A 41 -0.92 3.53 3.93
CA ILE A 41 -0.35 4.72 4.58
C ILE A 41 1.10 4.43 5.00
N GLY A 42 2.04 5.28 4.58
CA GLY A 42 3.47 4.99 4.65
C GLY A 42 3.96 4.16 3.45
N ILE A 43 4.97 3.32 3.66
CA ILE A 43 5.51 2.44 2.62
C ILE A 43 6.01 1.12 3.21
N SER A 44 5.86 0.04 2.45
CA SER A 44 6.41 -1.27 2.82
C SER A 44 7.18 -1.92 1.68
N PHE A 45 8.24 -2.62 2.08
CA PHE A 45 9.04 -3.47 1.20
C PHE A 45 8.91 -4.93 1.65
N PRO A 46 8.01 -5.73 1.04
CA PRO A 46 7.88 -7.15 1.34
C PRO A 46 9.18 -7.91 1.19
N ALA A 47 9.39 -8.91 2.03
CA ALA A 47 10.61 -9.70 1.98
C ALA A 47 10.41 -11.16 2.38
N GLY A 48 11.36 -12.01 2.00
CA GLY A 48 11.39 -13.39 2.46
C GLY A 48 11.63 -13.51 3.97
N SER A 49 11.26 -14.65 4.54
CA SER A 49 11.25 -14.89 5.99
C SER A 49 12.58 -14.59 6.71
N GLY A 50 13.72 -14.78 6.04
CA GLY A 50 15.03 -14.46 6.62
C GLY A 50 15.20 -12.98 6.90
N LEU A 51 14.82 -12.12 5.96
CA LEU A 51 14.94 -10.67 6.11
C LEU A 51 13.88 -10.11 7.07
N VAL A 52 12.69 -10.71 7.09
CA VAL A 52 11.65 -10.39 8.08
C VAL A 52 12.10 -10.73 9.49
N ALA A 53 12.71 -11.91 9.69
CA ALA A 53 13.27 -12.29 10.99
C ALA A 53 14.37 -11.33 11.44
N PHE A 54 15.25 -10.93 10.51
CA PHE A 54 16.27 -9.92 10.75
C PHE A 54 15.64 -8.58 11.17
N GLY A 55 14.74 -8.03 10.36
CA GLY A 55 14.04 -6.77 10.63
C GLY A 55 13.28 -6.77 11.95
N ALA A 56 12.56 -7.84 12.27
CA ALA A 56 11.83 -7.98 13.53
C ALA A 56 12.77 -8.06 14.75
N SER A 57 14.00 -8.54 14.58
CA SER A 57 14.95 -8.73 15.69
C SER A 57 15.69 -7.46 16.10
N ILE A 58 16.02 -6.59 15.13
CA ILE A 58 16.86 -5.40 15.37
C ILE A 58 16.18 -4.08 14.96
N GLY A 59 15.02 -4.12 14.31
CA GLY A 59 14.25 -2.94 13.93
C GLY A 59 14.76 -2.20 12.68
N VAL A 60 15.66 -2.81 11.89
CA VAL A 60 16.18 -2.23 10.64
C VAL A 60 16.22 -3.25 9.50
N LEU A 61 16.09 -2.80 8.26
CA LEU A 61 16.09 -3.63 7.06
C LEU A 61 17.06 -3.04 6.01
N PRO A 62 18.03 -3.81 5.48
CA PRO A 62 18.88 -3.35 4.39
C PRO A 62 18.04 -3.18 3.12
N LEU A 63 18.19 -2.04 2.45
CA LEU A 63 17.45 -1.69 1.24
C LEU A 63 18.37 -0.91 0.30
N ASP A 64 18.57 -1.43 -0.90
CA ASP A 64 19.07 -0.64 -2.01
C ASP A 64 17.89 0.13 -2.60
N MET A 65 17.92 1.47 -2.50
CA MET A 65 16.78 2.31 -2.83
C MET A 65 16.43 2.18 -4.32
N PRO A 66 15.22 1.70 -4.68
CA PRO A 66 14.83 1.57 -6.07
C PRO A 66 14.49 2.92 -6.70
N GLU A 67 14.56 3.00 -8.03
CA GLU A 67 13.92 4.07 -8.79
C GLU A 67 12.39 4.02 -8.65
N SER A 68 11.73 5.15 -8.91
CA SER A 68 10.28 5.28 -8.86
C SER A 68 9.64 5.40 -10.24
N VAL A 69 8.39 4.92 -10.36
CA VAL A 69 7.48 5.17 -11.50
C VAL A 69 6.25 5.88 -10.96
N LEU A 70 5.93 7.03 -11.53
CA LEU A 70 4.75 7.81 -11.16
C LEU A 70 3.54 7.40 -12.00
N VAL A 71 2.41 7.13 -11.35
CA VAL A 71 1.10 7.02 -11.96
C VAL A 71 0.22 8.15 -11.44
N ARG A 72 -0.23 9.03 -12.33
CA ARG A 72 -1.09 10.17 -11.99
C ARG A 72 -2.47 10.00 -12.61
N PHE A 73 -3.49 9.96 -11.76
CA PHE A 73 -4.88 10.00 -12.18
C PHE A 73 -5.37 11.45 -12.29
N SER A 74 -6.21 11.73 -13.29
CA SER A 74 -6.84 13.05 -13.48
C SER A 74 -8.28 12.93 -13.95
N GLY A 75 -9.08 13.98 -13.74
CA GLY A 75 -10.48 14.02 -14.15
C GLY A 75 -11.42 13.31 -13.17
N THR A 76 -12.61 12.93 -13.65
CA THR A 76 -13.68 12.39 -12.80
C THR A 76 -14.06 10.98 -13.24
N MET A 77 -14.25 10.09 -12.24
CA MET A 77 -14.71 8.71 -12.46
C MET A 77 -16.06 8.71 -13.17
N GLN A 78 -16.17 7.91 -14.24
CA GLN A 78 -17.40 7.78 -15.02
C GLN A 78 -18.42 6.86 -14.33
N THR A 79 -19.70 7.04 -14.63
CA THR A 79 -20.77 6.17 -14.10
C THR A 79 -20.51 4.71 -14.49
N GLY A 80 -20.55 3.81 -13.50
CA GLY A 80 -20.33 2.37 -13.69
C GLY A 80 -18.86 1.92 -13.66
N ILE A 81 -17.92 2.87 -13.55
CA ILE A 81 -16.51 2.58 -13.29
C ILE A 81 -16.29 2.46 -11.77
N THR A 82 -15.48 1.49 -11.38
CA THR A 82 -15.13 1.18 -9.99
C THR A 82 -13.64 1.41 -9.75
N LEU A 83 -13.21 1.38 -8.49
CA LEU A 83 -11.80 1.48 -8.15
C LEU A 83 -10.96 0.33 -8.72
N ARG A 84 -11.56 -0.86 -8.83
CA ARG A 84 -10.92 -2.02 -9.46
C ARG A 84 -10.62 -1.78 -10.95
N ASP A 85 -11.41 -0.97 -11.63
CA ASP A 85 -11.13 -0.58 -13.00
C ASP A 85 -9.91 0.35 -13.08
N LEU A 86 -9.71 1.23 -12.10
CA LEU A 86 -8.51 2.07 -12.02
C LEU A 86 -7.26 1.23 -11.78
N VAL A 87 -7.35 0.20 -10.93
CA VAL A 87 -6.27 -0.79 -10.73
C VAL A 87 -5.87 -1.43 -12.07
N ASN A 88 -6.85 -1.82 -12.88
CA ASN A 88 -6.62 -2.45 -14.19
C ASN A 88 -6.20 -1.45 -15.28
N ALA A 89 -6.53 -0.17 -15.12
CA ALA A 89 -6.12 0.89 -16.04
C ALA A 89 -4.60 1.10 -16.03
N ILE A 90 -3.92 0.90 -14.90
CA ILE A 90 -2.46 1.05 -14.77
C ILE A 90 -1.71 0.15 -15.78
N PRO A 91 -1.84 -1.20 -15.74
CA PRO A 91 -1.18 -2.06 -16.71
C PRO A 91 -1.71 -1.84 -18.14
N TYR A 92 -3.00 -1.50 -18.30
CA TYR A 92 -3.57 -1.24 -19.63
C TYR A 92 -2.90 -0.06 -20.32
N VAL A 93 -2.79 1.08 -19.64
CA VAL A 93 -2.14 2.29 -20.19
C VAL A 93 -0.63 2.06 -20.37
N ALA A 94 0.02 1.35 -19.45
CA ALA A 94 1.44 0.99 -19.61
C ALA A 94 1.69 0.14 -20.88
N ILE A 95 0.78 -0.77 -21.22
CA ILE A 95 0.84 -1.55 -22.48
C ILE A 95 0.65 -0.63 -23.68
N GLN A 96 -0.34 0.28 -23.64
CA GLN A 96 -0.57 1.24 -24.72
C GLN A 96 0.64 2.14 -24.99
N GLN A 97 1.40 2.49 -23.94
CA GLN A 97 2.63 3.27 -24.05
C GLN A 97 3.87 2.43 -24.38
N GLY A 98 3.75 1.11 -24.53
CA GLY A 98 4.88 0.21 -24.81
C GLY A 98 5.85 0.01 -23.64
N LEU A 99 5.44 0.39 -22.42
CA LEU A 99 6.20 0.28 -21.17
C LEU A 99 6.01 -1.10 -20.49
N LEU A 100 4.96 -1.81 -20.86
CA LEU A 100 4.64 -3.15 -20.38
C LEU A 100 4.27 -4.06 -21.56
N THR A 101 4.77 -5.29 -21.58
CA THR A 101 4.40 -6.31 -22.58
C THR A 101 3.76 -7.53 -21.92
N VAL A 102 2.84 -8.18 -22.64
CA VAL A 102 2.19 -9.41 -22.18
C VAL A 102 3.06 -10.65 -22.44
N GLU A 103 3.82 -10.65 -23.54
CA GLU A 103 4.71 -11.76 -23.88
C GLU A 103 5.81 -11.97 -22.85
N LYS A 104 6.11 -13.25 -22.53
CA LYS A 104 7.14 -13.62 -21.56
C LYS A 104 8.56 -13.45 -22.10
N THR A 105 8.76 -13.71 -23.38
CA THR A 105 10.07 -13.57 -24.03
C THR A 105 10.38 -12.09 -24.22
N ASN A 106 11.55 -11.63 -23.78
CA ASN A 106 11.97 -10.22 -23.83
C ASN A 106 10.96 -9.26 -23.16
N LYS A 107 10.35 -9.71 -22.06
CA LYS A 107 9.32 -8.97 -21.35
C LYS A 107 9.82 -7.59 -20.91
N LYS A 108 9.09 -6.54 -21.32
CA LYS A 108 9.22 -5.20 -20.76
C LYS A 108 8.25 -5.05 -19.61
N ASN A 109 8.75 -4.60 -18.47
CA ASN A 109 7.92 -4.25 -17.32
C ASN A 109 8.55 -3.06 -16.60
N ILE A 110 8.07 -1.85 -16.89
CA ILE A 110 8.57 -0.60 -16.30
C ILE A 110 8.49 -0.56 -14.77
N PHE A 111 7.59 -1.35 -14.17
CA PHE A 111 7.35 -1.40 -12.73
C PHE A 111 8.26 -2.38 -12.00
N SER A 112 8.87 -3.33 -12.72
CA SER A 112 9.64 -4.42 -12.14
C SER A 112 10.85 -3.90 -11.36
N GLY A 113 10.91 -4.22 -10.07
CA GLY A 113 12.02 -3.81 -9.21
C GLY A 113 12.00 -2.34 -8.78
N ARG A 114 10.95 -1.59 -9.11
CA ARG A 114 10.82 -0.15 -8.81
C ARG A 114 9.75 0.12 -7.76
N ILE A 115 9.70 1.35 -7.24
CA ILE A 115 8.60 1.84 -6.40
C ILE A 115 7.49 2.37 -7.33
N LEU A 116 6.25 1.93 -7.08
CA LEU A 116 5.07 2.50 -7.73
C LEU A 116 4.53 3.64 -6.87
N GLU A 117 4.53 4.87 -7.39
CA GLU A 117 3.97 6.03 -6.70
C GLU A 117 2.68 6.44 -7.40
N ILE A 118 1.59 6.61 -6.64
CA ILE A 118 0.26 6.89 -7.18
C ILE A 118 -0.25 8.23 -6.64
N GLU A 119 -0.78 9.08 -7.50
CA GLU A 119 -1.44 10.32 -7.10
C GLU A 119 -2.70 10.66 -7.91
N GLY A 120 -3.41 11.71 -7.50
CA GLY A 120 -4.64 12.18 -8.15
C GLY A 120 -5.94 11.61 -7.57
N LEU A 121 -5.85 10.86 -6.47
CA LEU A 121 -6.99 10.20 -5.80
C LEU A 121 -6.99 10.47 -4.28
N GLY A 122 -6.68 11.71 -3.88
CA GLY A 122 -6.37 12.05 -2.49
C GLY A 122 -7.47 11.79 -1.46
N ASP A 123 -8.73 11.78 -1.87
CA ASP A 123 -9.89 11.63 -0.96
C ASP A 123 -10.39 10.17 -0.83
N LEU A 124 -9.65 9.19 -1.34
CA LEU A 124 -10.00 7.78 -1.13
C LEU A 124 -9.94 7.43 0.36
N LYS A 125 -10.87 6.57 0.80
CA LYS A 125 -10.72 5.90 2.10
C LYS A 125 -9.49 5.00 2.10
N ILE A 126 -8.92 4.74 3.27
CA ILE A 126 -7.66 3.97 3.37
C ILE A 126 -7.85 2.53 2.86
N GLU A 127 -9.00 1.93 3.06
CA GLU A 127 -9.33 0.61 2.51
C GLU A 127 -9.44 0.61 0.98
N GLN A 128 -9.91 1.72 0.41
CA GLN A 128 -9.96 1.90 -1.05
C GLN A 128 -8.55 2.10 -1.60
N ALA A 129 -7.74 2.96 -0.97
CA ALA A 129 -6.34 3.17 -1.32
C ALA A 129 -5.56 1.84 -1.32
N PHE A 130 -5.89 0.93 -0.39
CA PHE A 130 -5.30 -0.40 -0.35
C PHE A 130 -5.56 -1.22 -1.62
N GLU A 131 -6.70 -1.09 -2.31
CA GLU A 131 -6.93 -1.82 -3.57
C GLU A 131 -5.88 -1.49 -4.65
N LEU A 132 -5.36 -0.25 -4.64
CA LEU A 132 -4.31 0.21 -5.55
C LEU A 132 -2.92 -0.23 -5.07
N THR A 133 -2.62 -0.06 -3.78
CA THR A 133 -1.30 -0.43 -3.26
C THR A 133 -1.10 -1.94 -3.28
N ASP A 134 -2.12 -2.73 -2.93
CA ASP A 134 -2.14 -4.19 -2.94
C ASP A 134 -1.76 -4.74 -4.33
N ALA A 135 -2.40 -4.21 -5.37
CA ALA A 135 -2.21 -4.62 -6.75
C ALA A 135 -0.81 -4.31 -7.35
N SER A 136 0.02 -3.53 -6.63
CA SER A 136 1.41 -3.29 -7.02
C SER A 136 2.26 -4.56 -6.97
N ALA A 137 1.87 -5.56 -6.17
CA ALA A 137 2.53 -6.85 -6.12
C ALA A 137 2.49 -7.55 -7.50
N GLU A 138 1.36 -7.50 -8.19
CA GLU A 138 1.15 -8.06 -9.53
C GLU A 138 1.91 -7.30 -10.62
N ARG A 139 2.45 -6.11 -10.31
CA ARG A 139 3.34 -5.33 -11.19
C ARG A 139 4.82 -5.68 -10.99
N SER A 140 5.14 -6.56 -10.04
CA SER A 140 6.51 -6.85 -9.62
C SER A 140 7.24 -5.63 -9.04
N SER A 141 6.50 -4.69 -8.45
CA SER A 141 7.07 -3.52 -7.76
C SER A 141 7.67 -3.91 -6.41
N ASN A 142 8.78 -3.26 -6.05
CA ASN A 142 9.45 -3.47 -4.77
C ASN A 142 8.69 -2.83 -3.60
N GLY A 143 8.00 -1.73 -3.86
CA GLY A 143 7.17 -1.00 -2.91
C GLY A 143 6.09 -0.21 -3.64
N CYS A 144 5.13 0.31 -2.88
CA CYS A 144 4.08 1.18 -3.41
C CYS A 144 3.76 2.27 -2.39
N THR A 145 3.43 3.46 -2.88
CA THR A 145 2.86 4.55 -2.09
C THR A 145 1.75 5.23 -2.87
N ILE A 146 0.80 5.82 -2.15
CA ILE A 146 -0.31 6.58 -2.71
C ILE A 146 -0.48 7.88 -1.93
N LYS A 147 -0.52 9.00 -2.65
CA LYS A 147 -0.73 10.32 -2.06
C LYS A 147 -2.19 10.48 -1.65
N LEU A 148 -2.42 10.58 -0.34
CA LEU A 148 -3.73 10.78 0.27
C LEU A 148 -3.79 12.11 1.03
N ASN A 149 -4.99 12.66 1.14
CA ASN A 149 -5.26 13.84 1.94
C ASN A 149 -5.29 13.46 3.44
N GLN A 150 -5.05 14.44 4.30
CA GLN A 150 -5.01 14.24 5.75
C GLN A 150 -6.33 13.74 6.35
N ALA A 151 -7.47 14.16 5.80
CA ALA A 151 -8.80 13.85 6.33
C ALA A 151 -9.11 12.33 6.38
N PRO A 152 -9.01 11.56 5.27
CA PRO A 152 -9.25 10.12 5.30
C PRO A 152 -8.26 9.36 6.21
N VAL A 153 -7.01 9.83 6.30
CA VAL A 153 -6.00 9.25 7.21
C VAL A 153 -6.43 9.45 8.68
N ALA A 154 -6.87 10.66 9.05
CA ALA A 154 -7.32 10.96 10.39
C ALA A 154 -8.59 10.16 10.78
N GLU A 155 -9.58 10.08 9.89
CA GLU A 155 -10.79 9.25 10.07
C GLU A 155 -10.40 7.79 10.35
N TYR A 156 -9.47 7.25 9.57
CA TYR A 156 -9.04 5.86 9.70
C TYR A 156 -8.31 5.60 11.02
N LEU A 157 -7.39 6.48 11.43
CA LEU A 157 -6.69 6.32 12.70
C LEU A 157 -7.62 6.42 13.92
N GLN A 158 -8.65 7.27 13.89
CA GLN A 158 -9.65 7.33 14.96
C GLN A 158 -10.40 6.00 15.10
N SER A 159 -10.85 5.42 13.98
CA SER A 159 -11.49 4.10 13.95
C SER A 159 -10.54 3.00 14.45
N ASN A 160 -9.27 3.06 14.04
CA ASN A 160 -8.25 2.09 14.44
C ASN A 160 -7.96 2.13 15.94
N ILE A 161 -7.88 3.31 16.55
CA ILE A 161 -7.70 3.43 18.01
C ILE A 161 -8.82 2.70 18.77
N ALA A 162 -10.08 2.84 18.32
CA ALA A 162 -11.20 2.12 18.91
C ALA A 162 -11.08 0.60 18.75
N LEU A 163 -10.67 0.13 17.57
CA LEU A 163 -10.39 -1.29 17.33
C LEU A 163 -9.26 -1.83 18.22
N LEU A 164 -8.12 -1.14 18.28
CA LEU A 164 -6.98 -1.58 19.08
C LEU A 164 -7.33 -1.57 20.58
N SER A 165 -8.17 -0.64 21.03
CA SER A 165 -8.69 -0.61 22.40
C SER A 165 -9.56 -1.83 22.69
N SER A 166 -10.47 -2.20 21.78
CA SER A 166 -11.29 -3.41 21.94
C SER A 166 -10.47 -4.69 21.88
N MET A 167 -9.37 -4.75 21.12
CA MET A 167 -8.43 -5.88 21.16
C MET A 167 -7.82 -6.08 22.57
N ILE A 168 -7.52 -5.01 23.29
CA ILE A 168 -7.02 -5.09 24.68
C ILE A 168 -8.10 -5.67 25.60
N GLU A 169 -9.36 -5.27 25.41
CA GLU A 169 -10.52 -5.77 26.17
C GLU A 169 -10.81 -7.25 25.86
N MET A 170 -10.65 -7.67 24.59
CA MET A 170 -10.80 -9.06 24.12
C MET A 170 -9.59 -9.97 24.42
N ASP A 171 -8.67 -9.49 25.26
CA ASP A 171 -7.49 -10.23 25.74
C ASP A 171 -6.59 -10.75 24.61
N TYR A 172 -6.34 -9.91 23.59
CA TYR A 172 -5.27 -10.19 22.64
C TYR A 172 -3.89 -10.08 23.31
N GLU A 173 -2.94 -10.86 22.81
CA GLU A 173 -1.58 -10.92 23.37
C GLU A 173 -0.84 -9.59 23.21
N ASP A 174 0.06 -9.33 24.17
CA ASP A 174 0.89 -8.13 24.28
C ASP A 174 0.15 -6.78 24.23
N LYS A 175 -0.69 -6.58 25.24
CA LYS A 175 -1.40 -5.31 25.52
C LYS A 175 -0.47 -4.09 25.58
N LYS A 176 0.81 -4.25 25.94
CA LYS A 176 1.77 -3.13 26.00
C LYS A 176 2.12 -2.62 24.61
N THR A 177 2.33 -3.52 23.66
CA THR A 177 2.60 -3.15 22.26
C THR A 177 1.38 -2.49 21.62
N ILE A 178 0.17 -3.01 21.87
CA ILE A 178 -1.08 -2.42 21.37
C ILE A 178 -1.28 -1.02 21.97
N ALA A 179 -1.14 -0.86 23.30
CA ALA A 179 -1.28 0.43 23.97
C ALA A 179 -0.27 1.48 23.49
N ARG A 180 0.98 1.07 23.26
CA ARG A 180 2.00 1.95 22.66
C ARG A 180 1.59 2.41 21.27
N ARG A 181 1.04 1.53 20.43
CA ARG A 181 0.57 1.90 19.09
C ARG A 181 -0.57 2.91 19.15
N ILE A 182 -1.56 2.69 20.03
CA ILE A 182 -2.67 3.63 20.27
C ILE A 182 -2.12 5.02 20.65
N GLN A 183 -1.17 5.09 21.58
CA GLN A 183 -0.56 6.36 22.00
C GLN A 183 0.12 7.08 20.83
N THR A 184 0.84 6.36 19.97
CA THR A 184 1.49 6.98 18.80
C THR A 184 0.48 7.44 17.74
N MET A 185 -0.62 6.70 17.55
CA MET A 185 -1.71 7.14 16.66
C MET A 185 -2.37 8.41 17.20
N GLN A 186 -2.65 8.47 18.51
CA GLN A 186 -3.20 9.67 19.14
C GLN A 186 -2.26 10.87 18.99
N LYS A 187 -0.95 10.65 19.20
CA LYS A 187 0.05 11.71 19.01
C LYS A 187 0.05 12.28 17.58
N TRP A 188 -0.12 11.43 16.56
CA TRP A 188 -0.26 11.89 15.18
C TRP A 188 -1.57 12.67 14.99
N LEU A 189 -2.69 12.22 15.57
CA LEU A 189 -3.97 12.94 15.50
C LEU A 189 -3.94 14.31 16.18
N ASP A 190 -3.14 14.47 17.24
CA ASP A 190 -2.98 15.73 17.96
C ASP A 190 -2.18 16.78 17.16
N ALA A 191 -1.32 16.34 16.25
CA ALA A 191 -0.50 17.18 15.38
C ALA A 191 -0.29 16.50 14.01
N PRO A 192 -1.34 16.44 13.17
CA PRO A 192 -1.30 15.67 11.94
C PRO A 192 -0.43 16.35 10.90
N GLU A 193 0.51 15.58 10.36
CA GLU A 193 1.44 16.00 9.32
C GLU A 193 1.62 14.83 8.33
N LEU A 194 1.70 15.16 7.04
CA LEU A 194 1.97 14.23 5.96
C LEU A 194 3.09 14.75 5.07
N LEU A 195 4.02 13.87 4.71
CA LEU A 195 5.03 14.13 3.70
C LEU A 195 4.39 14.31 2.32
N THR A 196 5.01 15.16 1.51
CA THR A 196 4.64 15.37 0.11
C THR A 196 5.88 15.30 -0.76
N ALA A 197 5.76 14.69 -1.94
CA ALA A 197 6.82 14.75 -2.95
C ALA A 197 7.05 16.21 -3.38
N ASP A 198 8.32 16.57 -3.60
CA ASP A 198 8.70 17.85 -4.17
C ASP A 198 8.21 17.96 -5.63
N ASP A 199 7.90 19.18 -6.08
CA ASP A 199 7.41 19.44 -7.45
C ASP A 199 8.41 19.03 -8.55
N ASN A 200 9.70 18.90 -8.20
CA ASN A 200 10.79 18.53 -9.10
C ASN A 200 11.32 17.10 -8.84
N ALA A 201 10.54 16.23 -8.20
CA ALA A 201 10.88 14.82 -8.04
C ALA A 201 11.08 14.14 -9.41
N GLU A 202 12.15 13.35 -9.53
CA GLU A 202 12.51 12.64 -10.76
C GLU A 202 11.96 11.21 -10.74
N TYR A 203 11.38 10.78 -11.86
CA TYR A 203 10.80 9.45 -12.03
C TYR A 203 11.39 8.78 -13.26
N ALA A 204 11.59 7.46 -13.17
CA ALA A 204 12.07 6.68 -14.30
C ALA A 204 11.03 6.58 -15.44
N ALA A 205 9.75 6.76 -15.11
CA ALA A 205 8.66 6.97 -16.05
C ALA A 205 7.46 7.64 -15.35
N THR A 206 6.64 8.33 -16.12
CA THR A 206 5.36 8.89 -15.67
C THR A 206 4.23 8.38 -16.56
N ILE A 207 3.17 7.87 -15.96
CA ILE A 207 2.00 7.33 -16.62
C ILE A 207 0.78 8.17 -16.19
N GLU A 208 0.27 8.96 -17.13
CA GLU A 208 -0.91 9.81 -16.96
C GLU A 208 -2.18 9.05 -17.35
N ILE A 209 -3.16 8.98 -16.44
CA ILE A 209 -4.44 8.27 -16.67
C ILE A 209 -5.60 9.24 -16.45
N ASN A 210 -6.27 9.61 -17.54
CA ASN A 210 -7.48 10.44 -17.48
C ASN A 210 -8.72 9.56 -17.26
N LEU A 211 -9.35 9.71 -16.09
CA LEU A 211 -10.54 8.96 -15.68
C LEU A 211 -11.73 9.15 -16.64
N MET A 212 -11.81 10.28 -17.34
CA MET A 212 -12.87 10.53 -18.33
C MET A 212 -12.73 9.67 -19.60
N THR A 213 -11.56 9.08 -19.83
CA THR A 213 -11.33 8.16 -20.97
C THR A 213 -11.72 6.72 -20.66
N LEU A 214 -11.91 6.38 -19.37
CA LEU A 214 -12.33 5.05 -18.93
C LEU A 214 -13.85 4.92 -19.08
N LYS A 215 -14.30 4.52 -20.28
CA LYS A 215 -15.74 4.46 -20.62
C LYS A 215 -16.41 3.12 -20.33
N ASN A 216 -15.62 2.06 -20.17
CA ASN A 216 -16.14 0.71 -19.96
C ASN A 216 -15.38 0.05 -18.79
N PRO A 217 -16.04 -0.81 -18.01
CA PRO A 217 -15.36 -1.66 -17.04
C PRO A 217 -14.24 -2.46 -17.71
N SER A 218 -13.14 -2.63 -16.99
CA SER A 218 -11.92 -3.28 -17.46
C SER A 218 -11.67 -4.53 -16.64
N LEU A 219 -11.38 -5.63 -17.33
CA LEU A 219 -11.05 -6.91 -16.72
C LEU A 219 -9.65 -7.32 -17.15
N LEU A 220 -8.86 -7.84 -16.21
CA LEU A 220 -7.70 -8.66 -16.54
C LEU A 220 -8.19 -10.03 -17.03
N ALA A 221 -8.07 -10.29 -18.33
CA ALA A 221 -8.38 -11.62 -18.88
C ALA A 221 -7.42 -12.67 -18.28
N GLN A 222 -7.99 -13.77 -17.76
CA GLN A 222 -7.25 -14.84 -17.09
C GLN A 222 -6.21 -15.48 -18.02
N MET A 223 -5.02 -15.74 -17.44
CA MET A 223 -3.99 -16.77 -17.75
C MET A 223 -2.54 -16.26 -17.67
N THR A 224 -2.31 -14.99 -17.37
CA THR A 224 -0.99 -14.56 -16.89
C THR A 224 -1.18 -13.37 -15.95
N PRO A 225 -1.02 -13.51 -14.62
CA PRO A 225 -0.59 -12.37 -13.84
C PRO A 225 0.62 -11.85 -14.59
N MET A 226 0.61 -10.59 -15.04
CA MET A 226 1.71 -10.03 -15.81
C MET A 226 2.96 -9.81 -14.92
N MET A 227 3.28 -10.78 -14.06
CA MET A 227 4.53 -11.03 -13.36
C MET A 227 5.52 -11.74 -14.27
#